data_AF-A0A7X5RDG8-F1
#
_entry.id   AF-A0A7X5RDG8-F1
#
_cell.length_a   1.000
_cell.length_b   1.000
_cell.length_c   1.000
_cell.angle_alpha   90.00
_cell.angle_beta   90.00
_cell.angle_gamma   90.00
#
_symmetry.space_group_name_H-M   'P 1'
#
loop_
_entity.id
_entity.type
_entity.pdbx_description
1 polymer ?
#
loop_
_entity_poly.entity_id
_entity_poly.type
_entity_poly.pdbx_seq_one_letter_code
_entity_poly.pdbx_strand_id
1 'polypeptide(L)'
;MDSKAKRIAIFIVLCSMVAVMAAVVAVNYQALMEKGNGRNDKNSGAADASSPEIEEDGKVSGADLSAFLRDDTFFDKDVPQNTENETQTDENGNPVQALTLLASSVERDIRVKIVDDKGDVVIGQEFTVTVEDTGAYVDEDRDGVIRISDIKPGEYQVSLNAAQGYDVPANPVKVRVKSIVSYTVIDDIEFFVHSEDEVDVAKDDTENDELDSMDEDDTQYTALLDIEEERENAVQLGIDVSKWNKEIDWDIVKAEGVDFAIIRCGYRGSTSGWLVEDPYFYKNLEGAKKAGIKVGVYFFTQAVDLVEAVEEASMVVTLLGDTKLDYPVFIDTEGAGGNGRADNLDPGTRTAVVNAFCKTIENAKMTAGVYASRNWYLNNLNRDELNDQKVWLAEYRQTPEYDGHYDMWQYTSSGSVAGIEGRVDLNISYLGID
;
A
#
# COMPACT_ATOMS: atom_id res chain seq x y z
N MET A 1 21.73 61.88 -8.33
CA MET A 1 21.96 61.36 -9.70
C MET A 1 20.66 61.44 -10.46
N ASP A 2 20.66 62.19 -11.56
CA ASP A 2 19.49 62.52 -12.38
C ASP A 2 18.80 61.25 -12.93
N SER A 3 17.46 61.24 -12.95
CA SER A 3 16.60 60.10 -13.33
C SER A 3 16.93 59.54 -14.73
N LYS A 4 17.41 60.42 -15.62
CA LYS A 4 17.87 60.04 -16.97
C LYS A 4 19.15 59.19 -16.96
N ALA A 5 20.08 59.46 -16.05
CA ALA A 5 21.34 58.72 -15.98
C ALA A 5 21.13 57.26 -15.51
N LYS A 6 20.17 57.04 -14.59
CA LYS A 6 19.82 55.68 -14.14
C LYS A 6 19.17 54.84 -15.23
N ARG A 7 18.29 55.43 -16.05
CA ARG A 7 17.65 54.73 -17.18
C ARG A 7 18.65 54.36 -18.28
N ILE A 8 19.62 55.24 -18.55
CA ILE A 8 20.70 54.96 -19.51
C ILE A 8 21.60 53.83 -18.99
N ALA A 9 21.94 53.82 -17.70
CA ALA A 9 22.75 52.74 -17.12
C ALA A 9 22.05 51.38 -17.18
N ILE A 10 20.74 51.32 -16.86
CA ILE A 10 19.95 50.09 -16.96
C ILE A 10 19.87 49.61 -18.42
N PHE A 11 19.68 50.53 -19.37
CA PHE A 11 19.64 50.18 -20.79
C PHE A 11 20.97 49.61 -21.29
N ILE A 12 22.11 50.16 -20.85
CA ILE A 12 23.45 49.64 -21.21
C ILE A 12 23.67 48.23 -20.66
N VAL A 13 23.22 47.95 -19.43
CA VAL A 13 23.31 46.60 -18.82
C VAL A 13 22.40 45.60 -19.56
N LEU A 14 21.21 46.03 -19.98
CA LEU A 14 20.31 45.17 -20.74
C LEU A 14 20.89 44.84 -22.14
N CYS A 15 21.48 45.84 -22.81
CA CYS A 15 22.17 45.62 -24.08
C CYS A 15 23.38 44.69 -23.94
N SER A 16 24.14 44.77 -22.84
CA SER A 16 25.27 43.85 -22.62
C SER A 16 24.81 42.42 -22.34
N MET A 17 23.72 42.21 -21.59
CA MET A 17 23.16 40.87 -21.38
C MET A 17 22.64 40.24 -22.67
N VAL A 18 21.98 41.02 -23.54
CA VAL A 18 21.51 40.54 -24.85
C VAL A 18 22.69 40.18 -25.76
N ALA A 19 23.77 40.97 -25.74
CA ALA A 19 24.98 40.67 -26.51
C ALA A 19 25.66 39.38 -26.04
N VAL A 20 25.70 39.12 -24.73
CA VAL A 20 26.25 37.88 -24.17
C VAL A 20 25.39 36.68 -24.56
N MET A 21 24.07 36.78 -24.46
CA MET A 21 23.17 35.71 -24.92
C MET A 21 23.33 35.42 -26.41
N ALA A 22 23.43 36.45 -27.26
CA ALA A 22 23.67 36.28 -28.70
C ALA A 22 25.01 35.59 -28.99
N ALA A 23 26.06 35.90 -28.22
CA ALA A 23 27.36 35.23 -28.35
C ALA A 23 27.30 33.75 -27.93
N VAL A 24 26.59 33.42 -26.84
CA VAL A 24 26.39 32.02 -26.40
C VAL A 24 25.63 31.22 -27.46
N VAL A 25 24.58 31.81 -28.05
CA VAL A 25 23.83 31.16 -29.14
C VAL A 25 24.70 30.99 -30.39
N ALA A 26 25.50 31.98 -30.75
CA ALA A 26 26.39 31.90 -31.91
C ALA A 26 27.48 30.81 -31.73
N VAL A 27 28.05 30.68 -30.53
CA VAL A 27 29.05 29.64 -30.20
C VAL A 27 28.41 28.25 -30.23
N ASN A 28 27.17 28.12 -29.77
CA ASN A 28 26.44 26.85 -29.76
C ASN A 28 25.66 26.56 -31.05
N TYR A 29 25.71 27.45 -32.05
CA TYR A 29 24.92 27.32 -33.29
C TYR A 29 25.36 26.11 -34.13
N GLN A 30 26.66 25.79 -34.16
CA GLN A 30 27.17 24.60 -34.84
C GLN A 30 26.71 23.29 -34.16
N ALA A 31 26.68 23.25 -32.82
CA ALA A 31 26.20 22.10 -32.05
C ALA A 31 24.67 21.90 -32.17
N LEU A 32 23.92 22.98 -32.40
CA LEU A 32 22.48 22.94 -32.64
C LEU A 32 22.12 22.48 -34.06
N MET A 33 22.97 22.75 -35.06
CA MET A 33 22.73 22.38 -36.46
C MET A 33 23.14 20.95 -36.81
N GLU A 34 24.06 20.33 -36.07
CA GLU A 34 24.46 18.93 -36.30
C GLU A 34 23.40 17.91 -35.82
N LYS A 35 22.48 18.29 -34.92
CA LYS A 35 21.38 17.42 -34.48
C LYS A 35 20.18 17.37 -35.45
N GLY A 36 20.22 18.10 -36.57
CA GLY A 36 19.06 18.38 -37.40
C GLY A 36 18.93 17.65 -38.75
N ASN A 37 19.89 16.83 -39.20
CA ASN A 37 19.83 16.33 -40.59
C ASN A 37 20.42 14.92 -40.80
N GLY A 38 19.58 13.95 -41.18
CA GLY A 38 19.98 12.89 -42.13
C GLY A 38 19.91 11.44 -41.65
N ARG A 39 18.82 10.76 -42.04
CA ARG A 39 18.55 9.31 -42.05
C ARG A 39 19.30 8.56 -43.18
N ASN A 40 19.52 7.25 -42.96
CA ASN A 40 19.74 6.13 -43.92
C ASN A 40 21.01 6.16 -44.80
N ASP A 41 21.71 5.07 -45.17
CA ASP A 41 21.32 3.68 -45.42
C ASP A 41 22.57 2.75 -45.40
N LYS A 42 22.36 1.50 -44.94
CA LYS A 42 22.95 0.20 -45.35
C LYS A 42 24.48 -0.12 -45.39
N ASN A 43 24.80 -1.10 -44.53
CA ASN A 43 25.36 -2.45 -44.83
C ASN A 43 26.90 -2.66 -44.87
N SER A 44 27.45 -3.37 -43.86
CA SER A 44 28.29 -4.59 -43.97
C SER A 44 29.27 -4.74 -42.79
N GLY A 45 29.37 -5.93 -42.19
CA GLY A 45 30.55 -6.37 -41.43
C GLY A 45 30.27 -6.89 -40.03
N ALA A 46 30.60 -8.16 -39.80
CA ALA A 46 30.42 -8.92 -38.58
C ALA A 46 31.55 -8.72 -37.53
N ALA A 47 31.29 -9.22 -36.32
CA ALA A 47 32.14 -9.35 -35.12
C ALA A 47 32.36 -8.03 -34.35
N ASP A 48 32.32 -7.93 -33.02
CA ASP A 48 32.48 -8.92 -31.95
C ASP A 48 31.80 -8.38 -30.67
N ALA A 49 31.58 -9.24 -29.68
CA ALA A 49 30.98 -8.90 -28.40
C ALA A 49 31.88 -8.01 -27.54
N SER A 50 31.28 -7.01 -26.87
CA SER A 50 31.83 -6.44 -25.64
C SER A 50 30.70 -5.98 -24.72
N SER A 51 30.64 -6.64 -23.57
CA SER A 51 29.74 -6.39 -22.43
C SER A 51 29.84 -4.95 -21.90
N PRO A 52 28.81 -4.40 -21.23
CA PRO A 52 28.94 -3.12 -20.55
C PRO A 52 29.89 -3.27 -19.35
N GLU A 53 30.96 -2.47 -19.32
CA GLU A 53 31.83 -2.34 -18.15
C GLU A 53 31.08 -1.60 -17.04
N ILE A 54 31.13 -2.16 -15.83
CA ILE A 54 30.64 -1.56 -14.59
C ILE A 54 31.80 -0.76 -14.01
N GLU A 55 31.65 0.56 -13.90
CA GLU A 55 32.64 1.40 -13.19
C GLU A 55 32.56 1.18 -11.67
N GLU A 56 33.69 1.35 -10.99
CA GLU A 56 33.93 0.97 -9.58
C GLU A 56 33.07 1.76 -8.54
N ASP A 57 32.20 2.66 -8.98
CA ASP A 57 31.25 3.44 -8.17
C ASP A 57 29.76 3.04 -8.37
N GLY A 58 29.50 2.02 -9.18
CA GLY A 58 28.16 1.44 -9.36
C GLY A 58 27.20 2.26 -10.24
N LYS A 59 27.67 3.28 -10.98
CA LYS A 59 26.83 4.00 -11.94
C LYS A 59 27.02 3.50 -13.37
N VAL A 60 25.92 3.07 -14.00
CA VAL A 60 25.86 2.81 -15.44
C VAL A 60 25.32 4.05 -16.14
N SER A 61 26.16 4.73 -16.94
CA SER A 61 25.71 5.83 -17.81
C SER A 61 25.55 5.32 -19.25
N GLY A 62 24.42 5.63 -19.88
CA GLY A 62 24.20 5.33 -21.30
C GLY A 62 23.29 4.14 -21.64
N ALA A 63 22.59 3.54 -20.66
CA ALA A 63 21.54 2.58 -20.96
C ALA A 63 20.22 3.30 -21.24
N ASP A 64 19.59 3.00 -22.38
CA ASP A 64 18.22 3.42 -22.68
C ASP A 64 17.28 2.79 -21.63
N LEU A 65 16.89 3.56 -20.61
CA LEU A 65 15.95 3.13 -19.56
C LEU A 65 14.54 2.83 -20.10
N SER A 66 14.28 3.12 -21.38
CA SER A 66 13.04 2.75 -22.08
C SER A 66 13.17 1.48 -22.94
N ALA A 67 14.35 0.83 -22.96
CA ALA A 67 14.54 -0.43 -23.67
C ALA A 67 13.74 -1.58 -23.04
N PHE A 68 13.50 -1.56 -21.73
CA PHE A 68 12.63 -2.53 -21.04
C PHE A 68 11.17 -2.46 -21.52
N LEU A 69 10.66 -1.28 -21.88
CA LEU A 69 9.28 -1.10 -22.36
C LEU A 69 9.05 -1.59 -23.81
N ARG A 70 10.11 -2.01 -24.51
CA ARG A 70 10.06 -2.47 -25.91
C ARG A 70 10.52 -3.93 -26.06
N ASP A 71 10.81 -4.60 -24.96
CA ASP A 71 11.10 -6.01 -24.95
C ASP A 71 9.79 -6.79 -24.84
N ASP A 72 9.29 -7.25 -25.99
CA ASP A 72 8.06 -8.04 -26.07
C ASP A 72 8.19 -9.40 -25.35
N THR A 73 9.39 -9.81 -24.94
CA THR A 73 9.63 -10.99 -24.08
C THR A 73 9.67 -10.66 -22.58
N PHE A 74 9.66 -9.37 -22.21
CA PHE A 74 9.66 -8.94 -20.81
C PHE A 74 8.27 -9.07 -20.15
N PHE A 75 7.21 -9.02 -20.97
CA PHE A 75 5.82 -9.26 -20.54
C PHE A 75 5.28 -10.62 -20.99
N ASP A 76 6.15 -11.59 -21.32
CA ASP A 76 5.70 -12.97 -21.42
C ASP A 76 5.27 -13.43 -20.02
N LYS A 77 3.98 -13.22 -19.73
CA LYS A 77 3.25 -14.17 -18.91
C LYS A 77 3.33 -15.48 -19.68
N ASP A 78 4.29 -16.32 -19.32
CA ASP A 78 4.16 -17.76 -19.49
C ASP A 78 2.94 -18.21 -18.64
N VAL A 79 1.73 -17.86 -19.08
CA VAL A 79 0.56 -18.67 -18.82
C VAL A 79 0.76 -19.88 -19.71
N PRO A 80 0.93 -21.09 -19.16
CA PRO A 80 0.93 -22.29 -19.99
C PRO A 80 -0.36 -22.27 -20.81
N GLN A 81 -0.22 -22.25 -22.15
CA GLN A 81 -1.37 -22.43 -23.01
C GLN A 81 -2.03 -23.76 -22.61
N ASN A 82 -3.32 -23.68 -22.29
CA ASN A 82 -4.23 -24.80 -22.05
C ASN A 82 -3.92 -25.97 -23.00
N THR A 83 -3.15 -26.95 -22.53
CA THR A 83 -3.11 -28.28 -23.11
C THR A 83 -4.32 -29.02 -22.60
N GLU A 84 -5.12 -29.54 -23.53
CA GLU A 84 -6.35 -30.29 -23.26
C GLU A 84 -6.12 -31.37 -22.18
N ASN A 85 -7.03 -31.39 -21.20
CA ASN A 85 -7.06 -32.33 -20.08
C ASN A 85 -6.99 -33.80 -20.53
N GLU A 86 -5.82 -34.43 -20.34
CA GLU A 86 -5.73 -35.87 -20.10
C GLU A 86 -5.62 -36.08 -18.58
N THR A 87 -6.62 -36.73 -17.99
CA THR A 87 -6.56 -37.16 -16.58
C THR A 87 -5.43 -38.18 -16.45
N GLN A 88 -4.27 -37.75 -15.97
CA GLN A 88 -3.17 -38.66 -15.69
C GLN A 88 -3.58 -39.57 -14.53
N THR A 89 -3.28 -40.86 -14.65
CA THR A 89 -3.53 -41.87 -13.61
C THR A 89 -2.22 -42.48 -13.17
N ASP A 90 -2.06 -42.71 -11.86
CA ASP A 90 -0.85 -43.35 -11.31
C ASP A 90 -0.73 -44.81 -11.78
N GLU A 91 0.38 -45.46 -11.43
CA GLU A 91 0.64 -46.88 -11.76
C GLU A 91 -0.45 -47.85 -11.22
N ASN A 92 -1.32 -47.37 -10.32
CA ASN A 92 -2.42 -48.10 -9.70
C ASN A 92 -3.81 -47.68 -10.22
N GLY A 93 -3.90 -46.75 -11.19
CA GLY A 93 -5.15 -46.28 -11.79
C GLY A 93 -5.90 -45.22 -10.97
N ASN A 94 -5.28 -44.62 -9.96
CA ASN A 94 -5.87 -43.49 -9.23
C ASN A 94 -5.66 -42.19 -10.02
N PRO A 95 -6.65 -41.27 -10.04
CA PRO A 95 -6.48 -39.96 -10.66
C PRO A 95 -5.35 -39.19 -9.96
N VAL A 96 -4.41 -38.68 -10.75
CA VAL A 96 -3.31 -37.83 -10.30
C VAL A 96 -3.73 -36.39 -10.52
N GLN A 97 -3.68 -35.57 -9.47
CA GLN A 97 -4.02 -34.15 -9.57
C GLN A 97 -2.79 -33.38 -10.05
N ALA A 98 -2.91 -32.68 -11.18
CA ALA A 98 -1.84 -31.84 -11.69
C ALA A 98 -1.72 -30.57 -10.85
N LEU A 99 -0.49 -30.19 -10.50
CA LEU A 99 -0.19 -28.99 -9.74
C LEU A 99 0.49 -27.95 -10.61
N THR A 100 0.23 -26.68 -10.32
CA THR A 100 0.97 -25.53 -10.83
C THR A 100 1.63 -24.80 -9.67
N LEU A 101 2.91 -24.45 -9.86
CA LEU A 101 3.67 -23.66 -8.91
C LEU A 101 3.65 -22.20 -9.35
N LEU A 102 3.17 -21.31 -8.49
CA LEU A 102 3.25 -19.87 -8.67
C LEU A 102 4.25 -19.33 -7.65
N ALA A 103 5.13 -18.43 -8.08
CA ALA A 103 6.07 -17.81 -7.15
C ALA A 103 6.27 -16.32 -7.46
N SER A 104 6.27 -15.50 -6.41
CA SER A 104 6.48 -14.05 -6.49
C SER A 104 7.51 -13.62 -5.46
N SER A 105 8.10 -12.43 -5.61
CA SER A 105 9.00 -11.87 -4.61
C SER A 105 8.57 -10.48 -4.20
N VAL A 106 8.63 -10.25 -2.90
CA VAL A 106 8.43 -8.95 -2.25
C VAL A 106 9.65 -8.72 -1.36
N GLU A 107 10.44 -7.69 -1.67
CA GLU A 107 11.74 -7.43 -1.02
C GLU A 107 12.71 -8.64 -1.05
N ARG A 108 13.01 -9.21 0.14
CA ARG A 108 13.87 -10.35 0.42
C ARG A 108 13.06 -11.63 0.63
N ASP A 109 11.77 -11.59 0.38
CA ASP A 109 10.90 -12.73 0.56
C ASP A 109 10.53 -13.32 -0.80
N ILE A 110 10.44 -14.64 -0.86
CA ILE A 110 9.84 -15.40 -1.95
C ILE A 110 8.55 -16.01 -1.41
N ARG A 111 7.46 -15.80 -2.12
CA ARG A 111 6.16 -16.41 -1.85
C ARG A 111 5.91 -17.48 -2.88
N VAL A 112 5.41 -18.62 -2.43
CA VAL A 112 5.15 -19.77 -3.28
C VAL A 112 3.75 -20.26 -3.02
N LYS A 113 3.00 -20.52 -4.08
CA LYS A 113 1.62 -20.99 -4.04
C LYS A 113 1.49 -22.23 -4.93
N ILE A 114 0.80 -23.24 -4.40
CA ILE A 114 0.62 -24.53 -5.05
C ILE A 114 -0.86 -24.69 -5.38
N VAL A 115 -1.19 -24.66 -6.66
CA VAL A 115 -2.58 -24.71 -7.14
C VAL A 115 -2.84 -25.94 -7.99
N ASP A 116 -4.09 -26.37 -8.07
CA ASP A 116 -4.52 -27.48 -8.92
C ASP A 116 -4.80 -27.06 -10.38
N ASP A 117 -5.36 -27.99 -11.16
CA ASP A 117 -5.74 -27.79 -12.56
C ASP A 117 -6.84 -26.75 -12.77
N LYS A 118 -7.55 -26.34 -11.71
CA LYS A 118 -8.57 -25.29 -11.74
C LYS A 118 -8.01 -23.94 -11.27
N GLY A 119 -6.79 -23.92 -10.75
CA GLY A 119 -6.17 -22.75 -10.13
C GLY A 119 -6.53 -22.58 -8.65
N ASP A 120 -7.20 -23.56 -8.04
CA ASP A 120 -7.54 -23.56 -6.63
C ASP A 120 -6.33 -24.01 -5.79
N VAL A 121 -6.10 -23.41 -4.62
CA VAL A 121 -4.99 -23.80 -3.73
C VAL A 121 -5.21 -25.20 -3.18
N VAL A 122 -4.14 -26.00 -3.16
CA VAL A 122 -4.19 -27.36 -2.63
C VAL A 122 -3.90 -27.38 -1.13
N ILE A 123 -4.95 -27.54 -0.34
CA ILE A 123 -4.90 -27.56 1.13
C ILE A 123 -4.85 -28.99 1.71
N GLY A 124 -4.35 -29.13 2.94
CA GLY A 124 -4.35 -30.37 3.72
C GLY A 124 -3.22 -31.34 3.38
N GLN A 125 -2.32 -30.97 2.47
CA GLN A 125 -1.14 -31.71 2.08
C GLN A 125 0.12 -30.92 2.45
N GLU A 126 1.11 -31.61 3.05
CA GLU A 126 2.43 -31.03 3.27
C GLU A 126 3.21 -31.05 1.95
N PHE A 127 3.60 -29.88 1.48
CA PHE A 127 4.45 -29.71 0.31
C PHE A 127 5.86 -29.27 0.70
N THR A 128 6.84 -29.59 -0.14
CA THR A 128 8.21 -29.10 0.03
C THR A 128 8.64 -28.38 -1.23
N VAL A 129 9.09 -27.15 -1.09
CA VAL A 129 9.62 -26.33 -2.17
C VAL A 129 11.11 -26.14 -1.99
N THR A 130 11.86 -26.37 -3.06
CA THR A 130 13.30 -26.10 -3.11
C THR A 130 13.54 -24.80 -3.85
N VAL A 131 14.21 -23.85 -3.20
CA VAL A 131 14.71 -22.62 -3.81
C VAL A 131 16.22 -22.76 -4.00
N GLU A 132 16.67 -22.61 -5.25
CA GLU A 132 18.08 -22.70 -5.62
C GLU A 132 18.94 -21.80 -4.71
N ASP A 133 20.13 -22.28 -4.33
CA ASP A 133 21.10 -21.56 -3.48
C ASP A 133 20.65 -21.17 -2.05
N THR A 134 19.44 -21.54 -1.61
CA THR A 134 18.91 -21.15 -0.28
C THR A 134 18.46 -22.34 0.56
N GLY A 135 17.78 -23.33 -0.04
CA GLY A 135 17.41 -24.57 0.64
C GLY A 135 16.04 -25.11 0.27
N ALA A 136 15.55 -26.02 1.10
CA ALA A 136 14.21 -26.59 1.00
C ALA A 136 13.34 -26.10 2.16
N TYR A 137 12.09 -25.75 1.84
CA TYR A 137 11.11 -25.16 2.72
C TYR A 137 9.84 -26.00 2.69
N VAL A 138 9.21 -26.18 3.85
CA VAL A 138 8.05 -27.06 4.02
C VAL A 138 6.82 -26.22 4.34
N ASP A 139 5.70 -26.56 3.71
CA ASP A 139 4.36 -26.09 4.06
C ASP A 139 3.90 -26.82 5.33
N GLU A 140 4.23 -26.25 6.50
CA GLU A 140 4.00 -26.89 7.81
C GLU A 140 2.52 -26.82 8.25
N ASP A 141 1.82 -25.76 7.86
CA ASP A 141 0.40 -25.50 8.12
C ASP A 141 -0.55 -26.13 7.09
N ARG A 142 0.00 -26.63 5.98
CA ARG A 142 -0.72 -27.36 4.92
C ARG A 142 -1.80 -26.51 4.28
N ASP A 143 -1.52 -25.22 4.14
CA ASP A 143 -2.41 -24.26 3.50
C ASP A 143 -2.12 -24.12 1.99
N GLY A 144 -1.08 -24.79 1.48
CA GLY A 144 -0.67 -24.74 0.08
C GLY A 144 0.15 -23.49 -0.28
N VAL A 145 0.58 -22.72 0.72
CA VAL A 145 1.29 -21.45 0.59
C VAL A 145 2.56 -21.46 1.45
N ILE A 146 3.69 -21.07 0.86
CA ILE A 146 4.98 -21.04 1.56
C ILE A 146 5.58 -19.64 1.47
N ARG A 147 5.82 -19.02 2.62
CA ARG A 147 6.60 -17.78 2.74
C ARG A 147 8.04 -18.08 3.10
N ILE A 148 8.96 -17.60 2.27
CA ILE A 148 10.40 -17.80 2.43
C ILE A 148 11.05 -16.44 2.62
N SER A 149 11.48 -16.13 3.85
CA SER A 149 11.99 -14.81 4.19
C SER A 149 13.52 -14.68 4.17
N ASP A 150 14.02 -13.44 4.19
CA ASP A 150 15.44 -13.07 4.33
C ASP A 150 16.39 -13.51 3.18
N ILE A 151 15.84 -13.82 2.02
CA ILE A 151 16.58 -14.19 0.81
C ILE A 151 17.41 -13.00 0.30
N LYS A 152 18.65 -13.27 -0.11
CA LYS A 152 19.51 -12.21 -0.65
C LYS A 152 18.95 -11.72 -1.99
N PRO A 153 19.19 -10.46 -2.37
CA PRO A 153 18.84 -10.01 -3.71
C PRO A 153 19.56 -10.85 -4.77
N GLY A 154 18.82 -11.31 -5.79
CA GLY A 154 19.31 -12.25 -6.77
C GLY A 154 18.21 -12.84 -7.65
N GLU A 155 18.60 -13.69 -8.59
CA GLU A 155 17.68 -14.52 -9.35
C GLU A 155 17.68 -15.93 -8.78
N TYR A 156 16.49 -16.48 -8.58
CA TYR A 156 16.27 -17.76 -7.94
C TYR A 156 15.37 -18.64 -8.81
N GLN A 157 15.59 -19.94 -8.74
CA GLN A 157 14.71 -20.95 -9.29
C GLN A 157 13.99 -21.66 -8.16
N VAL A 158 12.66 -21.68 -8.24
CA VAL A 158 11.77 -22.29 -7.26
C VAL A 158 11.19 -23.56 -7.87
N SER A 159 11.31 -24.68 -7.20
CA SER A 159 10.86 -25.99 -7.67
C SER A 159 10.04 -26.72 -6.61
N LEU A 160 8.95 -27.36 -7.03
CA LEU A 160 8.12 -28.17 -6.15
C LEU A 160 8.65 -29.60 -6.12
N ASN A 161 8.87 -30.14 -4.92
CA ASN A 161 9.32 -31.52 -4.77
C ASN A 161 8.16 -32.49 -5.04
N ALA A 162 8.48 -33.69 -5.52
CA ALA A 162 7.48 -34.72 -5.79
C ALA A 162 6.63 -35.04 -4.55
N ALA A 163 5.31 -34.98 -4.72
CA ALA A 163 4.33 -35.32 -3.69
C ALA A 163 3.48 -36.51 -4.14
N GLN A 164 3.18 -37.43 -3.21
CA GLN A 164 2.43 -38.64 -3.55
C GLN A 164 0.99 -38.29 -3.96
N GLY A 165 0.55 -38.77 -5.13
CA GLY A 165 -0.80 -38.51 -5.66
C GLY A 165 -0.93 -37.24 -6.49
N TYR A 166 0.18 -36.51 -6.70
CA TYR A 166 0.22 -35.27 -7.46
C TYR A 166 1.25 -35.33 -8.59
N ASP A 167 0.93 -34.68 -9.71
CA ASP A 167 1.87 -34.43 -10.81
C ASP A 167 2.43 -33.01 -10.65
N VAL A 168 3.72 -32.91 -10.34
CA VAL A 168 4.37 -31.63 -10.01
C VAL A 168 5.04 -31.01 -11.25
N PRO A 169 5.09 -29.68 -11.37
CA PRO A 169 5.73 -29.03 -12.51
C PRO A 169 7.20 -29.46 -12.67
N ALA A 170 7.55 -29.93 -13.87
CA ALA A 170 8.92 -30.35 -14.17
C ALA A 170 9.90 -29.16 -14.29
N ASN A 171 9.39 -27.98 -14.61
CA ASN A 171 10.21 -26.78 -14.82
C ASN A 171 10.13 -25.86 -13.59
N PRO A 172 11.27 -25.36 -13.10
CA PRO A 172 11.28 -24.40 -12.02
C PRO A 172 10.77 -23.03 -12.45
N VAL A 173 10.15 -22.33 -11.51
CA VAL A 173 9.69 -20.94 -11.67
C VAL A 173 10.83 -19.99 -11.35
N LYS A 174 11.09 -19.02 -12.22
CA LYS A 174 12.13 -18.00 -12.00
C LYS A 174 11.55 -16.85 -11.19
N VAL A 175 12.24 -16.49 -10.11
CA VAL A 175 11.86 -15.38 -9.24
C VAL A 175 13.06 -14.45 -9.07
N ARG A 176 12.85 -13.14 -9.22
CA ARG A 176 13.89 -12.14 -8.97
C ARG A 176 13.60 -11.42 -7.66
N VAL A 177 14.50 -11.59 -6.69
CA VAL A 177 14.49 -10.93 -5.39
C VAL A 177 15.25 -9.61 -5.51
N LYS A 178 14.61 -8.49 -5.18
CA LYS A 178 15.17 -7.15 -5.34
C LYS A 178 15.81 -6.66 -4.05
N SER A 179 16.81 -5.78 -4.15
CA SER A 179 17.46 -5.17 -2.99
C SER A 179 16.67 -4.01 -2.36
N ILE A 180 15.58 -3.59 -2.99
CA ILE A 180 14.72 -2.51 -2.53
C ILE A 180 13.27 -2.98 -2.53
N VAL A 181 12.50 -2.54 -1.54
CA VAL A 181 11.06 -2.76 -1.47
C VAL A 181 10.40 -2.07 -2.66
N SER A 182 9.64 -2.83 -3.45
CA SER A 182 8.76 -2.26 -4.45
C SER A 182 7.47 -1.85 -3.75
N TYR A 183 7.19 -0.54 -3.66
CA TYR A 183 5.93 -0.03 -3.11
C TYR A 183 4.80 -0.18 -4.13
N THR A 184 4.59 -1.40 -4.58
CA THR A 184 3.59 -1.77 -5.59
C THR A 184 2.71 -2.85 -4.99
N VAL A 185 1.43 -2.82 -5.36
CA VAL A 185 0.46 -3.83 -4.93
C VAL A 185 0.97 -5.22 -5.29
N ILE A 186 0.86 -6.13 -4.33
CA ILE A 186 1.20 -7.54 -4.46
C ILE A 186 -0.02 -8.23 -5.09
N ASP A 187 0.19 -8.79 -6.28
CA ASP A 187 -0.79 -9.68 -6.91
C ASP A 187 -1.05 -10.89 -5.99
N ASP A 188 -2.29 -11.37 -5.94
CA ASP A 188 -2.69 -12.55 -5.16
C ASP A 188 -2.55 -12.40 -3.62
N ILE A 189 -2.56 -11.18 -3.09
CA ILE A 189 -2.54 -10.95 -1.63
C ILE A 189 -3.75 -11.59 -0.91
N GLU A 190 -4.87 -11.76 -1.60
CA GLU A 190 -6.12 -12.38 -1.10
C GLU A 190 -5.94 -13.78 -0.50
N PHE A 191 -4.94 -14.55 -0.92
CA PHE A 191 -4.67 -15.88 -0.33
C PHE A 191 -4.05 -15.81 1.07
N PHE A 192 -3.53 -14.64 1.47
CA PHE A 192 -2.98 -14.39 2.79
C PHE A 192 -3.95 -13.63 3.69
N VAL A 193 -5.13 -13.29 3.16
CA VAL A 193 -6.19 -12.64 3.92
C VAL A 193 -7.02 -13.71 4.58
N HIS A 194 -7.06 -13.66 5.90
CA HIS A 194 -7.89 -14.53 6.72
C HIS A 194 -9.22 -13.85 7.03
N SER A 195 -10.22 -14.69 7.22
CA SER A 195 -11.48 -14.33 7.87
C SER A 195 -11.36 -14.45 9.39
N GLU A 196 -12.18 -13.73 10.13
CA GLU A 196 -12.11 -13.77 11.60
C GLU A 196 -12.38 -15.15 12.21
N ASP A 197 -13.09 -16.05 11.52
CA ASP A 197 -13.31 -17.42 11.98
C ASP A 197 -12.07 -18.33 11.84
N GLU A 198 -11.05 -17.88 11.14
CA GLU A 198 -9.76 -18.57 10.97
C GLU A 198 -8.72 -18.13 11.99
N VAL A 199 -8.98 -17.07 12.77
CA VAL A 199 -7.99 -16.42 13.65
C VAL A 199 -8.40 -16.40 15.13
N ASP A 200 -7.43 -16.25 16.02
CA ASP A 200 -7.69 -16.05 17.46
C ASP A 200 -7.97 -14.56 17.73
N VAL A 201 -9.18 -14.11 17.39
CA VAL A 201 -9.61 -12.70 17.47
C VAL A 201 -9.36 -12.10 18.85
N ALA A 202 -9.51 -12.89 19.93
CA ALA A 202 -9.29 -12.42 21.30
C ALA A 202 -7.84 -12.01 21.59
N LYS A 203 -6.88 -12.45 20.77
CA LYS A 203 -5.47 -12.05 20.84
C LYS A 203 -5.05 -11.10 19.74
N ASP A 204 -5.71 -11.18 18.58
CA ASP A 204 -5.29 -10.45 17.38
C ASP A 204 -6.01 -9.12 17.17
N ASP A 205 -7.23 -8.97 17.67
CA ASP A 205 -8.01 -7.73 17.59
C ASP A 205 -8.72 -7.48 18.92
N THR A 206 -7.96 -6.90 19.85
CA THR A 206 -8.46 -6.51 21.16
C THR A 206 -9.15 -5.16 21.07
N GLU A 207 -10.41 -5.08 21.47
CA GLU A 207 -11.11 -3.82 21.71
C GLU A 207 -10.35 -3.05 22.80
N ASN A 208 -9.60 -2.02 22.41
CA ASN A 208 -8.86 -1.18 23.34
C ASN A 208 -9.70 0.04 23.70
N ASP A 209 -10.53 -0.11 24.73
CA ASP A 209 -11.33 0.99 25.30
C ASP A 209 -10.50 1.98 26.14
N GLU A 210 -9.22 1.69 26.41
CA GLU A 210 -8.36 2.57 27.21
C GLU A 210 -7.83 3.72 26.35
N LEU A 211 -8.59 4.82 26.38
CA LEU A 211 -8.18 6.11 25.84
C LEU A 211 -6.93 6.60 26.58
N ASP A 212 -5.91 7.04 25.85
CA ASP A 212 -4.77 7.68 26.46
C ASP A 212 -5.24 8.97 27.14
N SER A 213 -5.18 9.00 28.48
CA SER A 213 -5.59 10.16 29.29
C SER A 213 -4.89 11.46 28.90
N MET A 214 -3.77 11.40 28.17
CA MET A 214 -3.09 12.58 27.63
C MET A 214 -3.85 13.23 26.47
N ASP A 215 -4.60 12.43 25.72
CA ASP A 215 -5.31 12.83 24.52
C ASP A 215 -6.80 13.12 24.78
N GLU A 216 -7.28 12.94 26.01
CA GLU A 216 -8.66 13.21 26.42
C GLU A 216 -8.75 14.28 27.52
N ASP A 217 -9.84 15.07 27.50
CA ASP A 217 -10.30 15.78 28.69
C ASP A 217 -11.84 15.72 28.85
N ASP A 218 -12.31 16.17 30.01
CA ASP A 218 -13.74 16.18 30.37
C ASP A 218 -14.58 17.16 29.52
N THR A 219 -14.00 17.85 28.51
CA THR A 219 -14.68 18.88 27.70
C THR A 219 -15.16 18.38 26.34
N GLN A 220 -14.83 17.14 25.96
CA GLN A 220 -15.22 16.58 24.66
C GLN A 220 -16.75 16.64 24.41
N TYR A 221 -17.11 16.89 23.16
CA TYR A 221 -18.48 16.77 22.70
C TYR A 221 -18.82 15.32 22.41
N THR A 222 -20.01 14.86 22.80
CA THR A 222 -20.45 13.45 22.67
C THR A 222 -21.61 13.25 21.68
N ALA A 223 -21.94 14.30 20.93
CA ALA A 223 -22.94 14.27 19.87
C ALA A 223 -22.37 14.97 18.65
N LEU A 224 -22.98 14.72 17.48
CA LEU A 224 -22.68 15.47 16.28
C LEU A 224 -22.84 16.97 16.56
N LEU A 225 -21.81 17.72 16.18
CA LEU A 225 -21.77 19.14 16.46
C LEU A 225 -22.82 19.88 15.61
N ASP A 226 -23.71 20.61 16.27
CA ASP A 226 -24.64 21.53 15.60
C ASP A 226 -23.91 22.86 15.29
N ILE A 227 -22.93 22.79 14.39
CA ILE A 227 -22.14 23.97 14.01
C ILE A 227 -22.82 24.67 12.82
N GLU A 228 -23.96 25.30 13.06
CA GLU A 228 -24.63 26.14 12.05
C GLU A 228 -23.65 27.20 11.47
N GLU A 229 -22.72 27.70 12.29
CA GLU A 229 -21.73 28.73 11.91
C GLU A 229 -20.51 28.16 11.15
N GLU A 230 -20.24 26.84 11.18
CA GLU A 230 -19.13 26.21 10.46
C GLU A 230 -19.53 25.27 9.32
N ARG A 231 -20.80 24.82 9.25
CA ARG A 231 -21.32 24.21 8.02
C ARG A 231 -21.29 25.20 6.84
N GLU A 232 -21.27 26.51 7.11
CA GLU A 232 -21.00 27.55 6.09
C GLU A 232 -19.53 27.59 5.60
N ASN A 233 -18.58 27.01 6.36
CA ASN A 233 -17.14 26.93 6.04
C ASN A 233 -16.72 25.60 5.38
N ALA A 234 -17.68 24.80 4.87
CA ALA A 234 -17.44 23.51 4.21
C ALA A 234 -16.84 22.41 5.11
N VAL A 235 -17.12 22.49 6.41
CA VAL A 235 -16.78 21.44 7.38
C VAL A 235 -17.78 20.29 7.28
N GLN A 236 -17.29 19.05 7.14
CA GLN A 236 -18.12 17.85 7.08
C GLN A 236 -18.05 17.09 8.40
N LEU A 237 -19.19 16.55 8.83
CA LEU A 237 -19.25 15.70 10.01
C LEU A 237 -19.32 14.24 9.59
N GLY A 238 -18.52 13.41 10.23
CA GLY A 238 -18.47 12.00 9.90
C GLY A 238 -18.30 11.12 11.11
N ILE A 239 -18.34 9.83 10.83
CA ILE A 239 -18.07 8.76 11.78
C ILE A 239 -16.96 7.88 11.24
N ASP A 240 -16.30 7.13 12.11
CA ASP A 240 -15.54 5.96 11.69
C ASP A 240 -16.09 4.72 12.37
N VAL A 241 -16.10 3.61 11.62
CA VAL A 241 -16.83 2.41 12.00
C VAL A 241 -16.09 1.13 11.62
N SER A 242 -16.32 0.09 12.41
CA SER A 242 -15.75 -1.25 12.26
C SER A 242 -16.75 -2.31 12.72
N LYS A 243 -16.30 -3.56 12.85
CA LYS A 243 -17.08 -4.64 13.49
C LYS A 243 -17.61 -4.28 14.88
N TRP A 244 -16.92 -3.40 15.62
CA TRP A 244 -17.29 -3.04 16.99
C TRP A 244 -18.64 -2.31 17.05
N ASN A 245 -19.01 -1.61 15.98
CA ASN A 245 -20.30 -0.92 15.85
C ASN A 245 -21.44 -1.82 15.37
N LYS A 246 -21.13 -3.05 14.93
CA LYS A 246 -22.09 -4.09 14.53
C LYS A 246 -23.05 -3.61 13.42
N GLU A 247 -24.35 -3.83 13.61
CA GLU A 247 -25.41 -3.50 12.68
C GLU A 247 -25.72 -2.00 12.71
N ILE A 248 -25.67 -1.35 11.54
CA ILE A 248 -25.89 0.09 11.38
C ILE A 248 -27.10 0.35 10.47
N ASP A 249 -28.04 1.17 10.94
CA ASP A 249 -29.12 1.73 10.12
C ASP A 249 -28.63 3.01 9.43
N TRP A 250 -28.05 2.83 8.23
CA TRP A 250 -27.44 3.91 7.46
C TRP A 250 -28.42 5.00 6.99
N ASP A 251 -29.71 4.68 6.81
CA ASP A 251 -30.72 5.67 6.44
C ASP A 251 -31.00 6.61 7.62
N ILE A 252 -31.05 6.09 8.85
CA ILE A 252 -31.15 6.90 10.06
C ILE A 252 -29.85 7.70 10.27
N VAL A 253 -28.69 7.07 10.15
CA VAL A 253 -27.39 7.76 10.28
C VAL A 253 -27.28 8.94 9.32
N LYS A 254 -27.71 8.77 8.06
CA LYS A 254 -27.76 9.89 7.10
C LYS A 254 -28.72 10.98 7.55
N ALA A 255 -29.90 10.61 8.06
CA ALA A 255 -30.90 11.55 8.53
C ALA A 255 -30.45 12.36 9.76
N GLU A 256 -29.57 11.80 10.60
CA GLU A 256 -28.90 12.49 11.71
C GLU A 256 -27.82 13.48 11.25
N GLY A 257 -27.52 13.55 9.95
CA GLY A 257 -26.64 14.56 9.38
C GLY A 257 -25.17 14.14 9.24
N VAL A 258 -24.91 12.83 9.19
CA VAL A 258 -23.60 12.27 8.84
C VAL A 258 -23.32 12.47 7.34
N ASP A 259 -22.20 13.14 7.05
CA ASP A 259 -21.76 13.50 5.70
C ASP A 259 -20.81 12.45 5.10
N PHE A 260 -19.93 11.87 5.92
CA PHE A 260 -18.98 10.82 5.52
C PHE A 260 -18.80 9.72 6.57
N ALA A 261 -18.26 8.58 6.15
CA ALA A 261 -17.82 7.49 7.01
C ALA A 261 -16.43 6.97 6.59
N ILE A 262 -15.52 6.78 7.54
CA ILE A 262 -14.26 6.06 7.33
C ILE A 262 -14.41 4.64 7.89
N ILE A 263 -14.31 3.63 7.04
CA ILE A 263 -14.73 2.26 7.39
C ILE A 263 -13.51 1.36 7.52
N ARG A 264 -13.40 0.60 8.62
CA ARG A 264 -12.33 -0.40 8.76
C ARG A 264 -12.50 -1.47 7.69
N CYS A 265 -11.48 -1.64 6.86
CA CYS A 265 -11.48 -2.69 5.84
C CYS A 265 -10.76 -3.95 6.29
N GLY A 266 -9.80 -3.81 7.20
CA GLY A 266 -9.08 -4.93 7.76
C GLY A 266 -8.06 -4.47 8.78
N TYR A 267 -7.34 -5.44 9.31
CA TYR A 267 -6.31 -5.24 10.30
C TYR A 267 -5.21 -6.29 10.14
N ARG A 268 -4.03 -6.00 10.68
CA ARG A 268 -3.01 -7.01 10.91
C ARG A 268 -3.09 -7.49 12.35
N GLY A 269 -3.17 -8.80 12.54
CA GLY A 269 -3.28 -9.41 13.87
C GLY A 269 -2.13 -9.01 14.79
N SER A 270 -2.48 -8.51 15.98
CA SER A 270 -1.53 -8.02 16.97
C SER A 270 -0.58 -9.10 17.52
N THR A 271 -0.95 -10.38 17.42
CA THR A 271 -0.12 -11.51 17.87
C THR A 271 0.34 -12.38 16.69
N SER A 272 -0.58 -12.81 15.83
CA SER A 272 -0.29 -13.71 14.69
C SER A 272 0.46 -13.01 13.56
N GLY A 273 0.14 -11.74 13.33
CA GLY A 273 0.57 -11.00 12.16
C GLY A 273 -0.15 -11.34 10.88
N TRP A 274 -1.25 -12.07 10.97
CA TRP A 274 -2.10 -12.35 9.83
C TRP A 274 -2.83 -11.10 9.35
N LEU A 275 -3.04 -11.02 8.05
CA LEU A 275 -3.93 -10.04 7.45
C LEU A 275 -5.36 -10.54 7.64
N VAL A 276 -6.24 -9.71 8.19
CA VAL A 276 -7.61 -10.13 8.52
C VAL A 276 -8.61 -9.10 8.02
N GLU A 277 -9.63 -9.57 7.30
CA GLU A 277 -10.72 -8.72 6.80
C GLU A 277 -11.66 -8.35 7.96
N ASP A 278 -12.08 -7.09 8.04
CA ASP A 278 -13.14 -6.72 8.98
C ASP A 278 -14.48 -7.31 8.49
N PRO A 279 -15.17 -8.14 9.30
CA PRO A 279 -16.37 -8.86 8.85
C PRO A 279 -17.57 -7.97 8.53
N TYR A 280 -17.53 -6.69 8.92
CA TYR A 280 -18.56 -5.71 8.58
C TYR A 280 -18.15 -4.78 7.43
N PHE A 281 -16.93 -4.89 6.90
CA PHE A 281 -16.39 -3.99 5.88
C PHE A 281 -17.34 -3.80 4.69
N TYR A 282 -17.65 -4.88 3.95
CA TYR A 282 -18.49 -4.79 2.75
C TYR A 282 -19.90 -4.29 3.06
N LYS A 283 -20.46 -4.73 4.19
CA LYS A 283 -21.80 -4.32 4.63
C LYS A 283 -21.86 -2.82 4.94
N ASN A 284 -20.86 -2.31 5.64
CA ASN A 284 -20.76 -0.89 5.97
C ASN A 284 -20.50 -0.06 4.73
N LEU A 285 -19.60 -0.51 3.86
CA LEU A 285 -19.25 0.17 2.61
C LEU A 285 -20.47 0.30 1.69
N GLU A 286 -21.19 -0.80 1.45
CA GLU A 286 -22.41 -0.81 0.63
C GLU A 286 -23.53 0.02 1.27
N GLY A 287 -23.73 -0.13 2.57
CA GLY A 287 -24.76 0.58 3.33
C GLY A 287 -24.59 2.09 3.30
N ALA A 288 -23.39 2.58 3.64
CA ALA A 288 -23.05 4.00 3.64
C ALA A 288 -23.21 4.62 2.24
N LYS A 289 -22.64 3.97 1.20
CA LYS A 289 -22.75 4.46 -0.19
C LYS A 289 -24.21 4.50 -0.67
N LYS A 290 -25.01 3.50 -0.32
CA LYS A 290 -26.44 3.45 -0.69
C LYS A 290 -27.24 4.58 -0.02
N ALA A 291 -26.90 4.95 1.22
CA ALA A 291 -27.50 6.08 1.93
C ALA A 291 -27.01 7.46 1.43
N GLY A 292 -26.04 7.50 0.49
CA GLY A 292 -25.46 8.75 0.01
C GLY A 292 -24.49 9.40 1.02
N ILE A 293 -23.83 8.58 1.84
CA ILE A 293 -22.73 8.98 2.71
C ILE A 293 -21.42 8.75 1.93
N LYS A 294 -20.54 9.74 1.97
CA LYS A 294 -19.20 9.65 1.34
C LYS A 294 -18.34 8.68 2.10
N VAL A 295 -17.50 7.91 1.40
CA VAL A 295 -16.73 6.84 2.05
C VAL A 295 -15.23 6.98 1.87
N GLY A 296 -14.52 6.73 2.96
CA GLY A 296 -13.10 6.38 3.00
C GLY A 296 -12.93 5.06 3.74
N VAL A 297 -11.69 4.58 3.84
CA VAL A 297 -11.40 3.35 4.60
C VAL A 297 -10.17 3.53 5.45
N TYR A 298 -10.05 2.70 6.48
CA TYR A 298 -8.81 2.58 7.24
C TYR A 298 -8.39 1.12 7.42
N PHE A 299 -7.10 0.93 7.67
CA PHE A 299 -6.49 -0.35 7.98
C PHE A 299 -5.70 -0.24 9.28
N PHE A 300 -6.06 -1.04 10.29
CA PHE A 300 -5.34 -1.07 11.57
C PHE A 300 -4.02 -1.83 11.43
N THR A 301 -2.91 -1.11 11.55
CA THR A 301 -1.58 -1.69 11.29
C THR A 301 -0.98 -2.34 12.54
N GLN A 302 -0.35 -3.49 12.33
CA GLN A 302 0.61 -4.08 13.25
C GLN A 302 1.88 -4.48 12.50
N ALA A 303 2.16 -3.79 11.38
CA ALA A 303 3.34 -4.03 10.57
C ALA A 303 4.62 -3.66 11.31
N VAL A 304 5.59 -4.58 11.32
CA VAL A 304 6.90 -4.36 11.95
C VAL A 304 8.00 -3.96 10.97
N ASP A 305 7.72 -4.04 9.67
CA ASP A 305 8.64 -3.71 8.60
C ASP A 305 7.91 -3.22 7.33
N LEU A 306 8.71 -2.85 6.31
CA LEU A 306 8.18 -2.32 5.06
C LEU A 306 7.44 -3.37 4.22
N VAL A 307 7.73 -4.67 4.38
CA VAL A 307 7.08 -5.74 3.62
C VAL A 307 5.67 -5.94 4.14
N GLU A 308 5.52 -6.03 5.46
CA GLU A 308 4.21 -6.09 6.10
C GLU A 308 3.37 -4.86 5.77
N ALA A 309 3.98 -3.66 5.67
CA ALA A 309 3.28 -2.44 5.24
C ALA A 309 2.76 -2.52 3.79
N VAL A 310 3.55 -3.09 2.87
CA VAL A 310 3.14 -3.30 1.47
C VAL A 310 2.05 -4.36 1.37
N GLU A 311 2.12 -5.42 2.18
CA GLU A 311 1.07 -6.43 2.31
C GLU A 311 -0.26 -5.84 2.76
N GLU A 312 -0.25 -5.04 3.82
CA GLU A 312 -1.44 -4.34 4.34
C GLU A 312 -2.03 -3.43 3.26
N ALA A 313 -1.23 -2.60 2.62
CA ALA A 313 -1.69 -1.73 1.53
C ALA A 313 -2.23 -2.53 0.33
N SER A 314 -1.62 -3.67 0.02
CA SER A 314 -2.06 -4.54 -1.07
C SER A 314 -3.44 -5.14 -0.76
N MET A 315 -3.65 -5.61 0.47
CA MET A 315 -4.95 -6.11 0.91
C MET A 315 -6.03 -5.05 0.75
N VAL A 316 -5.76 -3.80 1.16
CA VAL A 316 -6.73 -2.71 1.02
C VAL A 316 -7.11 -2.50 -0.45
N VAL A 317 -6.13 -2.46 -1.35
CA VAL A 317 -6.38 -2.28 -2.79
C VAL A 317 -7.19 -3.45 -3.36
N THR A 318 -6.87 -4.68 -2.98
CA THR A 318 -7.59 -5.88 -3.41
C THR A 318 -9.03 -5.91 -2.90
N LEU A 319 -9.26 -5.62 -1.62
CA LEU A 319 -10.59 -5.57 -1.02
C LEU A 319 -11.51 -4.54 -1.70
N LEU A 320 -10.94 -3.40 -2.09
CA LEU A 320 -11.67 -2.33 -2.77
C LEU A 320 -11.97 -2.66 -4.23
N GLY A 321 -11.06 -3.34 -4.94
CA GLY A 321 -11.20 -3.61 -6.37
C GLY A 321 -11.45 -2.32 -7.17
N ASP A 322 -12.56 -2.27 -7.92
CA ASP A 322 -12.97 -1.09 -8.70
C ASP A 322 -13.73 -0.02 -7.89
N THR A 323 -13.88 -0.22 -6.57
CA THR A 323 -14.63 0.69 -5.70
C THR A 323 -13.91 2.04 -5.61
N LYS A 324 -14.59 3.09 -6.08
CA LYS A 324 -14.15 4.46 -5.86
C LYS A 324 -14.48 4.92 -4.45
N LEU A 325 -13.50 5.55 -3.81
CA LEU A 325 -13.63 6.25 -2.53
C LEU A 325 -13.73 7.75 -2.76
N ASP A 326 -14.46 8.41 -1.87
CA ASP A 326 -14.54 9.87 -1.79
C ASP A 326 -13.46 10.43 -0.85
N TYR A 327 -13.14 9.66 0.20
CA TYR A 327 -12.15 9.97 1.22
C TYR A 327 -10.90 9.07 1.09
N PRO A 328 -9.77 9.46 1.72
CA PRO A 328 -8.52 8.69 1.65
C PRO A 328 -8.63 7.27 2.23
N VAL A 329 -7.61 6.47 1.90
CA VAL A 329 -7.24 5.26 2.63
C VAL A 329 -6.29 5.67 3.75
N PHE A 330 -6.69 5.45 5.00
CA PHE A 330 -5.86 5.74 6.16
C PHE A 330 -5.14 4.48 6.65
N ILE A 331 -3.83 4.60 6.92
CA ILE A 331 -3.17 3.67 7.84
C ILE A 331 -3.42 4.15 9.25
N ASP A 332 -4.02 3.30 10.06
CA ASP A 332 -4.26 3.53 11.47
C ASP A 332 -3.10 2.95 12.27
N THR A 333 -2.29 3.84 12.87
CA THR A 333 -1.14 3.46 13.68
C THR A 333 -1.34 3.85 15.13
N GLU A 334 -1.65 2.84 15.94
CA GLU A 334 -1.92 2.97 17.36
C GLU A 334 -1.46 1.71 18.12
N GLY A 335 -1.68 1.69 19.43
CA GLY A 335 -1.22 0.63 20.31
C GLY A 335 -2.28 -0.46 20.49
N ALA A 336 -1.88 -1.72 20.38
CA ALA A 336 -2.75 -2.87 20.63
C ALA A 336 -2.71 -3.32 22.10
N GLY A 337 -3.01 -2.42 23.02
CA GLY A 337 -3.06 -2.72 24.46
C GLY A 337 -1.68 -2.99 25.11
N GLY A 338 -0.59 -2.53 24.50
CA GLY A 338 0.77 -2.59 25.05
C GLY A 338 1.53 -3.90 24.83
N ASN A 339 0.92 -4.88 24.16
CA ASN A 339 1.54 -6.18 23.84
C ASN A 339 1.51 -6.53 22.34
N GLY A 340 1.05 -5.62 21.48
CA GLY A 340 1.07 -5.80 20.04
C GLY A 340 2.49 -5.87 19.48
N ARG A 341 2.66 -6.58 18.36
CA ARG A 341 3.94 -6.69 17.66
C ARG A 341 4.50 -5.32 17.25
N ALA A 342 3.64 -4.34 16.95
CA ALA A 342 4.05 -3.00 16.56
C ALA A 342 4.13 -1.99 17.73
N ASP A 343 3.73 -2.34 18.95
CA ASP A 343 3.62 -1.38 20.06
C ASP A 343 4.98 -0.78 20.45
N ASN A 344 6.05 -1.58 20.39
CA ASN A 344 7.40 -1.18 20.81
C ASN A 344 8.32 -0.75 19.65
N LEU A 345 7.79 -0.55 18.44
CA LEU A 345 8.58 -0.02 17.34
C LEU A 345 9.09 1.37 17.66
N ASP A 346 10.35 1.62 17.31
CA ASP A 346 10.90 2.96 17.39
C ASP A 346 10.22 3.91 16.38
N PRO A 347 10.19 5.23 16.63
CA PRO A 347 9.51 6.17 15.77
C PRO A 347 9.98 6.17 14.31
N GLY A 348 11.27 5.92 14.06
CA GLY A 348 11.82 5.89 12.71
C GLY A 348 11.31 4.68 11.92
N THR A 349 11.34 3.50 12.53
CA THR A 349 10.81 2.28 11.92
C THR A 349 9.31 2.39 11.66
N ARG A 350 8.53 2.88 12.65
CA ARG A 350 7.09 3.10 12.47
C ARG A 350 6.79 4.10 11.34
N THR A 351 7.57 5.17 11.25
CA THR A 351 7.43 6.15 10.17
C THR A 351 7.75 5.56 8.80
N ALA A 352 8.75 4.66 8.71
CA ALA A 352 9.07 3.95 7.48
C ALA A 352 7.93 2.99 7.05
N VAL A 353 7.32 2.28 7.99
CA VAL A 353 6.13 1.44 7.78
C VAL A 353 4.98 2.27 7.22
N VAL A 354 4.62 3.35 7.90
CA VAL A 354 3.55 4.28 7.46
C VAL A 354 3.81 4.78 6.04
N ASN A 355 5.02 5.25 5.77
CA ASN A 355 5.39 5.74 4.44
C ASN A 355 5.34 4.66 3.37
N ALA A 356 5.73 3.42 3.67
CA ALA A 356 5.68 2.30 2.73
C ALA A 356 4.24 1.93 2.36
N PHE A 357 3.35 1.88 3.35
CA PHE A 357 1.92 1.67 3.14
C PHE A 357 1.35 2.78 2.26
N CYS A 358 1.52 4.04 2.67
CA CYS A 358 0.97 5.20 1.95
C CYS A 358 1.49 5.25 0.51
N LYS A 359 2.79 4.96 0.31
CA LYS A 359 3.38 4.98 -1.02
C LYS A 359 2.80 3.89 -1.93
N THR A 360 2.46 2.74 -1.38
CA THR A 360 1.85 1.64 -2.10
C THR A 360 0.43 2.00 -2.55
N ILE A 361 -0.37 2.61 -1.67
CA ILE A 361 -1.70 3.14 -1.98
C ILE A 361 -1.64 4.23 -3.07
N GLU A 362 -0.71 5.17 -2.96
CA GLU A 362 -0.51 6.22 -3.99
C GLU A 362 -0.14 5.63 -5.36
N ASN A 363 0.73 4.62 -5.36
CA ASN A 363 1.13 3.94 -6.59
C ASN A 363 -0.05 3.18 -7.23
N ALA A 364 -1.00 2.71 -6.42
CA ALA A 364 -2.30 2.20 -6.85
C ALA A 364 -3.31 3.30 -7.28
N LYS A 365 -2.88 4.57 -7.36
CA LYS A 365 -3.68 5.74 -7.80
C LYS A 365 -4.79 6.14 -6.83
N MET A 366 -4.62 5.84 -5.56
CA MET A 366 -5.53 6.22 -4.49
C MET A 366 -4.88 7.31 -3.61
N THR A 367 -5.69 8.05 -2.86
CA THR A 367 -5.18 9.01 -1.87
C THR A 367 -4.93 8.29 -0.55
N ALA A 368 -3.74 8.46 0.00
CA ALA A 368 -3.35 7.89 1.29
C ALA A 368 -3.38 8.95 2.40
N GLY A 369 -3.58 8.48 3.61
CA GLY A 369 -3.51 9.26 4.84
C GLY A 369 -3.00 8.43 6.00
N VAL A 370 -2.71 9.10 7.11
CA VAL A 370 -2.25 8.51 8.36
C VAL A 370 -3.23 8.95 9.44
N TYR A 371 -3.69 7.99 10.23
CA TYR A 371 -4.38 8.24 11.48
C TYR A 371 -3.46 7.90 12.66
N ALA A 372 -3.43 8.80 13.64
CA ALA A 372 -2.82 8.54 14.94
C ALA A 372 -3.38 9.51 15.99
N SER A 373 -3.26 9.14 17.26
CA SER A 373 -3.54 10.06 18.36
C SER A 373 -2.48 11.17 18.46
N ARG A 374 -2.81 12.28 19.14
CA ARG A 374 -1.86 13.36 19.39
C ARG A 374 -0.59 12.84 20.08
N ASN A 375 -0.70 12.02 21.13
CA ASN A 375 0.45 11.44 21.80
C ASN A 375 1.34 10.64 20.82
N TRP A 376 0.71 9.85 19.95
CA TRP A 376 1.40 9.04 18.95
C TRP A 376 2.11 9.87 17.89
N TYR A 377 1.46 10.94 17.39
CA TYR A 377 2.12 11.89 16.49
C TYR A 377 3.33 12.57 17.13
N LEU A 378 3.30 12.83 18.43
CA LEU A 378 4.40 13.52 19.13
C LEU A 378 5.55 12.59 19.52
N ASN A 379 5.26 11.33 19.86
CA ASN A 379 6.21 10.45 20.54
C ASN A 379 6.54 9.16 19.76
N ASN A 380 5.70 8.75 18.81
CA ASN A 380 5.79 7.47 18.12
C ASN A 380 6.00 7.60 16.61
N LEU A 381 6.01 8.83 16.07
CA LEU A 381 6.23 9.13 14.65
C LEU A 381 7.19 10.31 14.45
N ASN A 382 7.97 10.26 13.38
CA ASN A 382 8.74 11.39 12.87
C ASN A 382 7.86 12.20 11.91
N ARG A 383 7.08 13.15 12.44
CA ARG A 383 6.07 13.91 11.68
C ARG A 383 6.60 14.60 10.41
N ASP A 384 7.82 15.13 10.48
CA ASP A 384 8.46 15.82 9.36
C ASP A 384 8.80 14.88 8.18
N GLU A 385 8.71 13.56 8.38
CA GLU A 385 9.00 12.53 7.40
C GLU A 385 7.73 11.89 6.79
N LEU A 386 6.53 12.33 7.16
CA LEU A 386 5.25 11.80 6.67
C LEU A 386 4.88 12.28 5.24
N ASN A 387 5.85 12.65 4.40
CA ASN A 387 5.73 12.87 2.95
C ASN A 387 4.40 13.47 2.43
N ASP A 388 3.93 14.57 3.03
CA ASP A 388 2.69 15.29 2.66
C ASP A 388 1.40 14.42 2.68
N GLN A 389 1.37 13.32 3.44
CA GLN A 389 0.19 12.47 3.60
C GLN A 389 -0.97 13.24 4.29
N LYS A 390 -2.21 12.81 4.03
CA LYS A 390 -3.37 13.34 4.76
C LYS A 390 -3.29 12.97 6.24
N VAL A 391 -3.50 13.94 7.12
CA VAL A 391 -3.37 13.73 8.57
C VAL A 391 -4.76 13.69 9.20
N TRP A 392 -5.09 12.54 9.81
CA TRP A 392 -6.28 12.35 10.62
C TRP A 392 -5.87 12.23 12.08
N LEU A 393 -6.14 13.28 12.84
CA LEU A 393 -5.74 13.42 14.24
C LEU A 393 -6.83 12.88 15.17
N ALA A 394 -6.48 12.02 16.13
CA ALA A 394 -7.32 11.78 17.30
C ALA A 394 -6.86 12.64 18.49
N GLU A 395 -7.77 13.48 19.00
CA GLU A 395 -7.60 14.26 20.23
C GLU A 395 -8.98 14.61 20.79
N TYR A 396 -9.36 13.99 21.92
CA TYR A 396 -10.72 14.00 22.45
C TYR A 396 -10.97 15.19 23.37
N ARG A 397 -11.17 16.37 22.77
CA ARG A 397 -11.29 17.65 23.47
C ARG A 397 -12.26 18.59 22.74
N GLN A 398 -12.64 19.69 23.37
CA GLN A 398 -13.40 20.75 22.70
C GLN A 398 -12.57 21.49 21.62
N THR A 399 -11.26 21.64 21.86
CA THR A 399 -10.31 22.28 20.93
C THR A 399 -8.99 21.50 20.99
N PRO A 400 -8.43 21.06 19.84
CA PRO A 400 -7.14 20.37 19.80
C PRO A 400 -6.01 21.22 20.40
N GLU A 401 -5.15 20.61 21.21
CA GLU A 401 -3.87 21.18 21.63
C GLU A 401 -2.74 20.82 20.66
N TYR A 402 -2.98 19.93 19.69
CA TYR A 402 -2.03 19.61 18.65
C TYR A 402 -1.68 20.85 17.81
N ASP A 403 -0.39 21.14 17.70
CA ASP A 403 0.15 22.31 16.99
C ASP A 403 0.59 22.03 15.54
N GLY A 404 0.52 20.75 15.14
CA GLY A 404 0.79 20.31 13.77
C GLY A 404 -0.40 20.49 12.84
N HIS A 405 -0.14 20.33 11.54
CA HIS A 405 -1.19 20.29 10.52
C HIS A 405 -2.04 19.02 10.67
N TYR A 406 -3.35 19.15 10.49
CA TYR A 406 -4.29 18.04 10.34
C TYR A 406 -5.36 18.39 9.32
N ASP A 407 -5.83 17.40 8.56
CA ASP A 407 -6.89 17.54 7.56
C ASP A 407 -8.23 16.98 8.06
N MET A 408 -8.18 16.09 9.04
CA MET A 408 -9.33 15.51 9.73
C MET A 408 -9.05 15.40 11.23
N TRP A 409 -10.10 15.46 12.03
CA TRP A 409 -10.01 15.41 13.48
C TRP A 409 -11.11 14.51 14.07
N GLN A 410 -10.70 13.45 14.76
CA GLN A 410 -11.55 12.65 15.63
C GLN A 410 -11.60 13.30 17.01
N TYR A 411 -12.75 13.89 17.35
CA TYR A 411 -12.91 14.73 18.54
C TYR A 411 -13.54 13.99 19.72
N THR A 412 -14.07 12.79 19.50
CA THR A 412 -14.53 11.91 20.57
C THR A 412 -14.62 10.47 20.09
N SER A 413 -14.40 9.53 21.02
CA SER A 413 -14.77 8.12 20.87
C SER A 413 -16.02 7.73 21.68
N SER A 414 -16.67 8.71 22.29
CA SER A 414 -17.85 8.54 23.15
C SER A 414 -19.13 9.10 22.52
N GLY A 415 -19.14 9.23 21.19
CA GLY A 415 -20.26 9.76 20.45
C GLY A 415 -21.50 8.88 20.51
N SER A 416 -22.65 9.48 20.23
CA SER A 416 -23.90 8.77 20.01
C SER A 416 -24.61 9.31 18.76
N VAL A 417 -24.93 8.41 17.83
CA VAL A 417 -25.66 8.71 16.59
C VAL A 417 -26.81 7.71 16.46
N ALA A 418 -28.03 8.19 16.22
CA ALA A 418 -29.16 7.30 16.03
C ALA A 418 -28.92 6.38 14.81
N GLY A 419 -29.31 5.11 14.94
CA GLY A 419 -29.02 4.08 13.94
C GLY A 419 -27.76 3.25 14.24
N ILE A 420 -26.98 3.60 15.27
CA ILE A 420 -25.84 2.82 15.77
C ILE A 420 -26.09 2.49 17.24
N GLU A 421 -25.95 1.22 17.63
CA GLU A 421 -26.03 0.82 19.02
C GLU A 421 -24.68 1.02 19.73
N GLY A 422 -24.69 1.72 20.86
CA GLY A 422 -23.48 1.95 21.66
C GLY A 422 -22.77 3.26 21.31
N ARG A 423 -21.45 3.28 21.53
CA ARG A 423 -20.60 4.42 21.22
C ARG A 423 -20.19 4.40 19.75
N VAL A 424 -19.92 5.59 19.20
CA VAL A 424 -19.35 5.76 17.88
C VAL A 424 -18.37 6.92 17.89
N ASP A 425 -17.31 6.77 17.11
CA ASP A 425 -16.28 7.79 16.98
C ASP A 425 -16.76 8.89 16.03
N LEU A 426 -16.56 10.15 16.44
CA LEU A 426 -17.06 11.30 15.70
C LEU A 426 -15.91 12.16 15.17
N ASN A 427 -16.08 12.59 13.93
CA ASN A 427 -15.04 13.24 13.15
C ASN A 427 -15.52 14.54 12.52
N ILE A 428 -14.55 15.42 12.34
CA ILE A 428 -14.63 16.62 11.52
C ILE A 428 -13.65 16.48 10.36
N SER A 429 -14.10 16.79 9.14
CA SER A 429 -13.20 16.89 7.98
C SER A 429 -13.08 18.31 7.46
N TYR A 430 -11.84 18.67 7.15
CA TYR A 430 -11.43 19.92 6.52
C TYR A 430 -10.91 19.71 5.09
N LEU A 431 -11.09 18.51 4.53
CA LEU A 431 -10.57 18.14 3.20
C LEU A 431 -11.30 18.82 2.03
N GLY A 432 -12.46 19.44 2.26
CA GLY A 432 -13.21 20.16 1.23
C GLY A 432 -13.74 19.27 0.11
N ILE A 433 -14.12 18.03 0.43
CA ILE A 433 -14.66 17.06 -0.54
C ILE A 433 -16.14 17.39 -0.77
N ASP A 434 -16.52 17.93 -1.94
CA ASP A 434 -17.91 18.35 -2.24
C ASP A 434 -18.89 17.22 -2.56
#